data_AF-A0A178LGR6-F1
#
_entry.id   AF-A0A178LGR6-F1
#
_cell.length_a   1.000
_cell.length_b   1.000
_cell.length_c   1.000
_cell.angle_alpha   90.00
_cell.angle_beta   90.00
_cell.angle_gamma   90.00
#
_symmetry.space_group_name_H-M   'P 1'
#
loop_
_entity.id
_entity.type
_entity.pdbx_description
1 polymer ?
#
loop_
_entity_poly.entity_id
_entity_poly.type
_entity_poly.pdbx_seq_one_letter_code
_entity_poly.pdbx_strand_id
1 'polypeptide(L)' 'MTTANSPVRSPCVHVCALDEQDICIGCQRSAAEITRWMSMSDSERREVLLRCDERARAGGAAFLT' A
#
# COMPACT_ATOMS: atom_id res chain seq x y z
N MET A 1 27.39 11.74 5.28
CA MET A 1 26.73 11.22 4.07
C MET A 1 25.50 10.45 4.53
N THR A 2 24.32 11.07 4.55
CA THR A 2 23.10 10.40 5.01
C THR A 2 22.51 9.66 3.81
N THR A 3 22.79 8.37 3.72
CA THR A 3 22.20 7.50 2.70
C THR A 3 20.70 7.41 2.94
N ALA A 4 19.93 8.03 2.07
CA ALA A 4 18.47 8.10 2.11
C ALA A 4 17.81 6.76 1.72
N ASN A 5 18.16 5.67 2.42
CA ASN A 5 17.46 4.40 2.30
C ASN A 5 16.66 4.11 3.57
N SER A 6 15.72 5.00 3.88
CA SER A 6 14.76 4.75 4.96
C SER A 6 13.85 3.59 4.55
N PRO A 7 13.68 2.57 5.41
CA PRO A 7 12.83 1.41 5.10
C PRO A 7 11.40 1.86 4.81
N VAL A 8 10.83 1.32 3.74
CA VAL A 8 9.46 1.64 3.32
C VAL A 8 8.48 1.04 4.32
N ARG A 9 7.74 1.89 5.03
CA ARG A 9 6.75 1.44 6.01
C ARG A 9 5.53 0.83 5.31
N SER A 10 4.91 -0.14 5.98
CA SER A 10 3.66 -0.74 5.53
C SER A 10 2.51 0.28 5.65
N PRO A 11 1.63 0.40 4.65
CA PRO A 11 0.44 1.26 4.70
C PRO A 11 -0.73 0.63 5.47
N CYS A 12 -0.50 -0.51 6.13
CA CYS A 12 -1.55 -1.28 6.77
C CYS A 12 -2.12 -0.54 7.99
N VAL A 13 -3.43 -0.32 7.99
CA VAL A 13 -4.18 0.27 9.12
C VAL A 13 -4.87 -0.78 10.00
N HIS A 14 -4.44 -2.04 9.90
CA HIS A 14 -5.01 -3.20 10.62
C HIS A 14 -6.50 -3.48 10.33
N VAL A 15 -7.04 -2.92 9.25
CA VAL A 15 -8.34 -3.30 8.70
C VAL A 15 -8.10 -4.36 7.63
N CYS A 16 -8.62 -5.57 7.86
CA CYS A 16 -8.53 -6.68 6.92
C CYS A 16 -9.92 -6.97 6.32
N ALA A 17 -10.36 -6.08 5.45
CA ALA A 17 -11.57 -6.25 4.65
C ALA A 17 -11.24 -5.92 3.20
N LEU A 18 -11.53 -6.86 2.30
CA LEU A 18 -11.35 -6.72 0.86
C LEU A 18 -12.71 -6.43 0.22
N ASP A 19 -12.72 -5.65 -0.86
CA ASP A 19 -13.88 -5.46 -1.72
C ASP A 19 -14.01 -6.58 -2.78
N GLU A 20 -14.98 -6.43 -3.69
CA GLU A 20 -15.22 -7.38 -4.79
C GLU A 20 -14.08 -7.43 -5.83
N GLN A 21 -13.14 -6.48 -5.78
CA GLN A 21 -11.96 -6.42 -6.66
C GLN A 21 -10.68 -6.88 -5.92
N ASP A 22 -10.83 -7.55 -4.77
CA ASP A 22 -9.72 -7.96 -3.90
C ASP A 22 -8.85 -6.80 -3.42
N ILE A 23 -9.40 -5.58 -3.31
CA ILE A 23 -8.71 -4.41 -2.78
C ILE A 23 -9.10 -4.19 -1.33
N CYS A 24 -8.09 -4.01 -0.47
CA CYS A 24 -8.31 -3.71 0.92
C CYS A 24 -8.92 -2.33 1.09
N ILE A 25 -10.12 -2.26 1.66
CA ILE A 25 -10.84 -0.99 1.85
C ILE A 25 -10.10 -0.02 2.78
N GLY A 26 -9.25 -0.54 3.68
CA GLY A 26 -8.46 0.26 4.62
C GLY A 26 -7.15 0.78 4.02
N CYS A 27 -6.27 -0.12 3.57
CA CYS A 27 -4.94 0.26 3.08
C CYS A 27 -4.82 0.38 1.56
N GLN A 28 -5.89 0.09 0.83
CA GLN A 28 -5.98 0.18 -0.64
C GLN A 28 -4.98 -0.70 -1.39
N ARG A 29 -4.31 -1.66 -0.72
CA ARG A 29 -3.52 -2.72 -1.37
C ARG A 29 -4.44 -3.82 -1.87
N SER A 30 -4.09 -4.42 -3.01
CA SER A 30 -4.69 -5.66 -3.47
C SER A 30 -4.26 -6.85 -2.62
N ALA A 31 -5.05 -7.92 -2.60
CA ALA A 31 -4.69 -9.18 -1.95
C ALA A 31 -3.30 -9.68 -2.39
N ALA A 32 -3.01 -9.60 -3.70
CA ALA A 32 -1.72 -10.01 -4.25
C ALA A 32 -0.54 -9.17 -3.74
N GLU A 33 -0.73 -7.86 -3.55
CA GLU A 33 0.29 -6.97 -2.97
C GLU A 33 0.47 -7.22 -1.47
N ILE A 34 -0.60 -7.54 -0.74
CA ILE A 34 -0.55 -7.91 0.69
C ILE A 34 0.30 -9.17 0.86
N THR A 35 0.05 -10.21 0.07
CA THR A 35 0.80 -11.48 0.16
C THR A 35 2.27 -11.32 -0.22
N ARG A 36 2.57 -10.47 -1.21
CA ARG A 36 3.95 -10.27 -1.71
C ARG A 36 4.75 -9.20 -0.98
N TRP A 37 4.14 -8.42 -0.08
CA TRP A 37 4.77 -7.27 0.57
C TRP A 37 6.12 -7.56 1.24
N MET A 38 6.23 -8.71 1.91
CA MET A 38 7.45 -9.09 2.63
C MET A 38 8.60 -9.47 1.68
N SER A 39 8.28 -9.95 0.47
CA SER A 39 9.27 -10.31 -0.56
C SER A 39 9.62 -9.17 -1.51
N MET A 40 8.89 -8.05 -1.48
CA MET A 40 9.14 -6.90 -2.33
C MET A 40 10.40 -6.12 -1.92
N SER A 41 11.13 -5.64 -2.92
CA SER A 41 12.16 -4.61 -2.79
C SER A 41 11.55 -3.26 -2.40
N ASP A 42 12.37 -2.35 -1.88
CA ASP A 42 11.88 -1.02 -1.51
C ASP A 42 11.38 -0.20 -2.71
N SER A 43 11.89 -0.44 -3.92
CA SER A 43 11.34 0.17 -5.15
C SER A 43 9.93 -0.34 -5.43
N GLU A 44 9.71 -1.66 -5.36
CA GLU A 44 8.39 -2.26 -5.56
C GLU A 44 7.39 -1.79 -4.49
N ARG A 45 7.84 -1.71 -3.22
CA ARG A 45 7.00 -1.19 -2.13
C ARG A 45 6.55 0.25 -2.38
N ARG A 46 7.45 1.12 -2.85
CA ARG A 46 7.09 2.52 -3.19
C ARG A 46 6.10 2.58 -4.34
N GLU A 47 6.25 1.73 -5.35
CA GLU A 47 5.31 1.65 -6.46
C GLU A 47 3.92 1.18 -6.00
N VAL A 48 3.86 0.17 -5.12
CA VAL A 48 2.60 -0.26 -4.50
C VAL A 48 1.96 0.88 -3.72
N LEU A 49 2.72 1.64 -2.94
CA LEU A 49 2.20 2.80 -2.20
C LEU A 49 1.61 3.87 -3.12
N LEU A 50 2.27 4.17 -4.25
CA LEU A 50 1.73 5.10 -5.26
C LEU A 50 0.39 4.60 -5.82
N ARG A 51 0.29 3.32 -6.19
CA ARG A 51 -0.96 2.73 -6.67
C ARG A 51 -2.06 2.69 -5.62
N CYS A 52 -1.69 2.56 -4.33
CA CYS A 52 -2.66 2.62 -3.23
C CYS A 52 -3.21 4.03 -3.07
N ASP A 53 -2.35 5.06 -3.17
CA ASP A 53 -2.76 6.47 -3.13
C ASP A 53 -3.67 6.84 -4.32
N GLU A 54 -3.32 6.38 -5.53
CA GLU A 54 -4.15 6.56 -6.72
C GLU A 54 -5.55 5.94 -6.55
N ARG A 55 -5.63 4.70 -6.04
CA ARG A 55 -6.91 4.03 -5.76
C ARG A 55 -7.71 4.74 -4.66
N ALA A 56 -7.05 5.15 -3.59
CA ALA A 56 -7.68 5.91 -2.51
C ALA A 56 -8.32 7.19 -3.04
N ARG A 57 -7.57 7.96 -3.84
CA ARG A 57 -8.04 9.19 -4.51
C ARG A 57 -9.22 8.93 -5.46
N ALA A 58 -9.15 7.87 -6.26
CA ALA A 58 -10.23 7.50 -7.17
C ALA A 58 -11.51 7.09 -6.42
N GLY A 59 -11.38 6.42 -5.27
CA GLY A 59 -12.48 6.00 -4.41
C GLY A 59 -13.00 7.06 -3.44
N GLY A 60 -12.44 8.28 -3.43
CA GLY A 60 -12.81 9.35 -2.50
C GLY A 60 -12.36 9.12 -1.05
N ALA A 61 -11.49 8.14 -0.80
CA ALA A 61 -10.89 7.88 0.49
C ALA A 61 -9.57 8.67 0.60
N ALA A 62 -9.47 9.58 1.57
CA ALA A 62 -8.20 10.25 1.86
C ALA A 62 -7.26 9.24 2.55
N PHE A 63 -6.18 8.86 1.88
CA PHE A 63 -5.10 8.09 2.52
C PHE A 63 -4.48 8.99 3.60
N LEU A 64 -4.71 8.65 4.87
CA LEU A 64 -4.15 9.38 6.01
C LEU A 64 -2.64 9.15 6.03
N THR A 65 -1.92 10.15 5.53
CA THR A 65 -0.46 10.33 5.61
C THR A 65 0.14 9.94 6.95
#